data_AF-A0AAP2GJ27-F1
#
_entry.id   AF-A0AAP2GJ27-F1
#
_cell.length_a   1.000
_cell.length_b   1.000
_cell.length_c   1.000
_cell.angle_alpha   90.00
_cell.angle_beta   90.00
_cell.angle_gamma   90.00
#
_symmetry.space_group_name_H-M   'P 1'
#
loop_
_entity.id
_entity.type
_entity.pdbx_description
1 polymer ?
#
loop_
_entity_poly.entity_id
_entity_poly.type
_entity_poly.pdbx_seq_one_letter_code
_entity_poly.pdbx_strand_id
1 'polypeptide(L)'
;MKGFRSALRENKLLIGVVLTMELISFFVWRYGNGGLSDFGLNFFTEILGVFVTVLIIDYLVEQREKRKLIPVRLAIYHDAQRFFIRFYSFWVEAYRISVPDKAPPTIERFFSDEGIGKVFHNLWLDSQPNVTPPRDWWTWIGQHREELTEKGHKFLERHVIYADPILYKAIHAFCEGTFMTTLPLMNSIRQSDAQFGSKRLHILGNCAPRPQTEDYENMLQVYYWLRNNFDVLKRHESRIFKVSYEAITDENRVLTCRVPDAVVLEYFQEQQKRKS
;
A
#
# COMPACT_ATOMS: atom_id res chain seq x y z
N MET A 1 -19.85 16.31 10.16
CA MET A 1 -21.16 16.08 9.49
C MET A 1 -21.38 14.66 8.94
N LYS A 2 -20.38 13.90 8.46
CA LYS A 2 -20.60 12.51 8.00
C LYS A 2 -20.99 11.53 9.13
N GLY A 3 -20.40 11.66 10.31
CA GLY A 3 -20.75 10.88 11.51
C GLY A 3 -22.18 11.10 11.99
N PHE A 4 -22.57 12.37 12.15
CA PHE A 4 -23.95 12.77 12.44
C PHE A 4 -24.99 12.16 11.48
N ARG A 5 -24.69 12.14 10.17
CA ARG A 5 -25.58 11.51 9.16
C ARG A 5 -25.63 9.98 9.25
N SER A 6 -24.56 9.33 9.72
CA SER A 6 -24.52 7.87 9.95
C SER A 6 -25.33 7.48 11.18
N ALA A 7 -25.11 8.18 12.30
CA ALA A 7 -25.87 8.00 13.54
C ALA A 7 -27.37 8.29 13.35
N LEU A 8 -27.72 9.35 12.59
CA LEU A 8 -29.10 9.62 12.19
C LEU A 8 -29.73 8.52 11.35
N ARG A 9 -28.93 7.79 10.56
CA ARG A 9 -29.43 6.76 9.65
C ARG A 9 -29.64 5.42 10.37
N GLU A 10 -28.80 5.10 11.34
CA GLU A 10 -28.90 3.89 12.17
C GLU A 10 -29.95 4.06 13.28
N ASN A 11 -30.09 5.26 13.85
CA ASN A 11 -31.00 5.54 14.96
C ASN A 11 -32.30 6.27 14.55
N LYS A 12 -32.72 6.14 13.29
CA LYS A 12 -33.93 6.83 12.76
C LYS A 12 -35.18 6.61 13.61
N LEU A 13 -35.34 5.39 14.14
CA LEU A 13 -36.51 5.02 14.93
C LEU A 13 -36.50 5.74 16.29
N LEU A 14 -35.35 5.78 16.97
CA LEU A 14 -35.17 6.50 18.23
C LEU A 14 -35.40 8.00 18.07
N ILE A 15 -34.82 8.60 17.03
CA ILE A 15 -35.01 10.03 16.73
C ILE A 15 -36.47 10.32 16.38
N GLY A 16 -37.12 9.43 15.63
CA GLY A 16 -38.55 9.55 15.32
C GLY A 16 -39.42 9.50 16.57
N VAL A 17 -39.13 8.61 17.52
CA VAL A 17 -39.85 8.52 18.80
C VAL A 17 -39.66 9.80 19.62
N VAL A 18 -38.42 10.29 19.78
CA VAL A 18 -38.13 11.52 20.54
C VAL A 18 -38.84 12.73 19.93
N LEU A 19 -38.78 12.90 18.61
CA LEU A 19 -39.47 14.01 17.92
C LEU A 19 -40.99 13.90 18.06
N THR A 20 -41.54 12.68 18.03
CA THR A 20 -42.98 12.47 18.24
C THR A 20 -43.38 12.83 19.67
N MET A 21 -42.56 12.45 20.66
CA MET A 21 -42.78 12.84 22.05
C MET A 21 -42.69 14.35 22.22
N GLU A 22 -41.68 15.03 21.65
CA GLU A 22 -41.58 16.50 21.66
C GLU A 22 -42.78 17.19 21.02
N LEU A 23 -43.28 16.67 19.88
CA LEU A 23 -44.48 17.19 19.24
C LEU A 23 -45.70 17.05 20.17
N ILE A 24 -45.88 15.88 20.79
CA ILE A 24 -46.97 15.66 21.75
C ILE A 24 -46.84 16.62 22.94
N SER A 25 -45.65 16.77 23.51
CA SER A 25 -45.38 17.71 24.61
C SER A 25 -45.70 19.15 24.22
N PHE A 26 -45.32 19.55 23.01
CA PHE A 26 -45.58 20.88 22.46
C PHE A 26 -47.08 21.12 22.26
N PHE A 27 -47.81 20.14 21.74
CA PHE A 27 -49.27 20.22 21.61
C PHE A 27 -49.96 20.30 22.98
N VAL A 28 -49.56 19.49 23.95
CA VAL A 28 -50.09 19.51 25.32
C VAL A 28 -49.80 20.85 26.01
N TRP A 29 -48.61 21.41 25.81
CA TRP A 29 -48.27 22.75 26.30
C TRP A 29 -49.16 23.82 25.67
N ARG A 30 -49.35 23.81 24.34
CA ARG A 30 -50.05 24.89 23.64
C ARG A 30 -51.57 24.87 23.81
N TYR A 31 -52.15 23.70 23.97
CA TYR A 31 -53.61 23.49 23.98
C TYR A 31 -54.16 22.91 25.30
N GLY A 32 -53.28 22.56 26.25
CA GLY A 32 -53.69 22.13 27.59
C GLY A 32 -54.15 23.30 28.46
N ASN A 33 -55.01 23.01 29.44
CA ASN A 33 -55.50 23.99 30.41
C ASN A 33 -54.86 23.78 31.79
N GLY A 34 -54.51 24.87 32.47
CA GLY A 34 -53.94 24.84 33.83
C GLY A 34 -52.75 23.90 33.94
N GLY A 35 -52.81 22.95 34.87
CA GLY A 35 -51.71 22.02 35.14
C GLY A 35 -51.28 21.12 33.96
N LEU A 36 -52.13 20.91 32.95
CA LEU A 36 -51.73 20.19 31.73
C LEU A 36 -50.77 20.99 30.86
N SER A 37 -50.96 22.31 30.78
CA SER A 37 -50.02 23.20 30.06
C SER A 37 -48.65 23.19 30.73
N ASP A 38 -48.62 23.28 32.06
CA ASP A 38 -47.39 23.27 32.85
C ASP A 38 -46.65 21.92 32.74
N PHE A 39 -47.39 20.82 32.74
CA PHE A 39 -46.84 19.49 32.46
C PHE A 39 -46.21 19.41 31.06
N GLY A 40 -46.93 19.87 30.04
CA GLY A 40 -46.45 19.86 28.65
C GLY A 40 -45.15 20.67 28.48
N LEU A 41 -45.05 21.84 29.12
CA LEU A 41 -43.84 22.67 29.09
C LEU A 41 -42.66 21.97 29.77
N ASN A 42 -42.85 21.47 31.00
CA ASN A 42 -41.79 20.77 31.73
C ASN A 42 -41.31 19.55 30.93
N PHE A 43 -42.25 18.73 30.46
CA PHE A 43 -41.94 17.54 29.68
C PHE A 43 -41.23 17.87 28.35
N PHE A 44 -41.63 18.94 27.67
CA PHE A 44 -40.93 19.42 26.46
C PHE A 44 -39.49 19.84 26.78
N THR A 45 -39.29 20.65 27.82
CA THR A 45 -37.95 21.14 28.19
C THR A 45 -37.01 20.03 28.67
N GLU A 46 -37.52 19.05 29.41
CA GLU A 46 -36.76 17.89 29.85
C GLU A 46 -36.35 16.99 28.68
N ILE A 47 -37.29 16.65 27.79
CA ILE A 47 -36.98 15.84 26.60
C ILE A 47 -35.96 16.54 25.71
N LEU A 48 -36.17 17.84 25.44
CA LEU A 48 -35.26 18.63 24.63
C LEU A 48 -33.86 18.70 25.28
N GLY A 49 -33.81 18.88 26.60
CA GLY A 49 -32.57 18.87 27.37
C GLY A 49 -31.81 17.54 27.26
N VAL A 50 -32.51 16.41 27.40
CA VAL A 50 -31.94 15.07 27.23
C VAL A 50 -31.46 14.87 25.80
N PHE A 51 -32.27 15.23 24.79
CA PHE A 51 -31.93 15.07 23.39
C PHE A 51 -30.67 15.85 23.00
N VAL A 52 -30.61 17.14 23.36
CA VAL A 52 -29.42 17.99 23.14
C VAL A 52 -28.21 17.41 23.84
N THR A 53 -28.35 16.93 25.08
CA THR A 53 -27.25 16.34 25.85
C THR A 53 -26.71 15.09 25.18
N VAL A 54 -27.58 14.17 24.73
CA VAL A 54 -27.17 12.95 24.00
C VAL A 54 -26.42 13.31 22.73
N LEU A 55 -26.91 14.28 21.94
CA LEU A 55 -26.24 14.72 20.72
C LEU A 55 -24.83 15.30 20.99
N ILE A 56 -24.70 16.09 22.06
CA ILE A 56 -23.40 16.65 22.46
C ILE A 56 -22.46 15.53 22.92
N ILE A 57 -22.94 14.60 23.76
CA ILE A 57 -22.14 13.47 24.24
C ILE A 57 -21.66 12.61 23.06
N ASP A 58 -22.56 12.21 22.16
CA ASP A 58 -22.21 11.40 20.98
C ASP A 58 -21.17 12.11 20.12
N TYR A 59 -21.34 13.42 19.90
CA TYR A 59 -20.36 14.22 19.16
C TYR A 59 -18.99 14.25 19.86
N LEU A 60 -18.96 14.46 21.18
CA LEU A 60 -17.73 14.47 21.97
C LEU A 60 -17.05 13.10 21.99
N VAL A 61 -17.82 12.02 22.10
CA VAL A 61 -17.34 10.64 22.05
C VAL A 61 -16.75 10.35 20.68
N GLU A 62 -17.46 10.64 19.59
CA GLU A 62 -16.98 10.42 18.22
C GLU A 62 -15.68 11.20 17.94
N GLN A 63 -15.61 12.46 18.38
CA GLN A 63 -14.40 13.28 18.23
C GLN A 63 -13.23 12.72 19.05
N ARG A 64 -13.51 12.23 20.27
CA ARG A 64 -12.49 11.63 21.13
C ARG A 64 -11.97 10.32 20.52
N GLU A 65 -12.85 9.47 19.99
CA GLU A 65 -12.47 8.24 19.31
C GLU A 65 -11.63 8.51 18.07
N LYS A 66 -12.05 9.45 17.22
CA LYS A 66 -11.26 9.86 16.04
C LYS A 66 -9.87 10.34 16.43
N ARG A 67 -9.75 11.14 17.49
CA ARG A 67 -8.45 11.62 17.99
C ARG A 67 -7.58 10.48 18.53
N LYS A 68 -8.18 9.52 19.26
CA LYS A 68 -7.48 8.32 19.75
C LYS A 68 -6.95 7.43 18.61
N LEU A 69 -7.60 7.44 17.45
CA LEU A 69 -7.18 6.66 16.29
C LEU A 69 -6.08 7.34 15.45
N ILE A 70 -5.77 8.63 15.68
CA ILE A 70 -4.73 9.32 14.92
C ILE A 70 -3.36 8.62 15.05
N PRO A 71 -2.85 8.29 16.25
CA PRO A 71 -1.58 7.58 16.38
C PRO A 71 -1.56 6.23 15.67
N VAL A 72 -2.69 5.50 15.69
CA VAL A 72 -2.83 4.22 14.99
C VAL A 72 -2.74 4.42 13.48
N ARG A 73 -3.44 5.42 12.94
CA ARG A 73 -3.40 5.75 11.51
C ARG A 73 -2.01 6.21 11.06
N LEU A 74 -1.30 6.97 11.89
CA LEU A 74 0.09 7.35 11.63
C LEU A 74 1.02 6.13 11.63
N ALA A 75 0.86 5.20 12.57
CA ALA A 75 1.62 3.96 12.58
C ALA A 75 1.38 3.11 11.32
N ILE A 76 0.12 2.93 10.92
CA ILE A 76 -0.26 2.26 9.67
C ILE A 76 0.40 2.95 8.48
N TYR A 77 0.31 4.28 8.40
CA TYR A 77 0.91 5.05 7.31
C TYR A 77 2.42 4.85 7.24
N HIS A 78 3.13 4.93 8.37
CA HIS A 78 4.57 4.76 8.41
C HIS A 78 5.01 3.35 8.03
N ASP A 79 4.34 2.31 8.52
CA ASP A 79 4.69 0.94 8.18
C ASP A 79 4.41 0.64 6.70
N ALA A 80 3.25 1.08 6.17
CA ALA A 80 2.94 0.97 4.74
C ALA A 80 3.92 1.76 3.88
N GLN A 81 4.30 2.97 4.31
CA GLN A 81 5.29 3.81 3.63
C GLN A 81 6.65 3.12 3.58
N ARG A 82 7.13 2.58 4.71
CA ARG A 82 8.41 1.87 4.78
C ARG A 82 8.41 0.62 3.92
N PHE A 83 7.31 -0.13 3.93
CA PHE A 83 7.11 -1.28 3.06
C PHE A 83 7.20 -0.89 1.58
N PHE A 84 6.40 0.10 1.17
CA PHE A 84 6.37 0.57 -0.21
C PHE A 84 7.73 1.13 -0.68
N ILE A 85 8.35 2.01 0.11
CA ILE A 85 9.64 2.61 -0.23
C ILE A 85 10.72 1.54 -0.38
N ARG A 86 10.73 0.52 0.49
CA ARG A 86 11.72 -0.56 0.42
C ARG A 86 11.62 -1.29 -0.91
N PHE A 87 10.42 -1.73 -1.30
CA PHE A 87 10.16 -2.36 -2.60
C PHE A 87 10.49 -1.44 -3.78
N TYR A 88 9.95 -0.23 -3.76
CA TYR A 88 10.10 0.75 -4.84
C TYR A 88 11.57 1.09 -5.07
N SER A 89 12.32 1.43 -4.01
CA SER A 89 13.74 1.79 -4.11
C SER A 89 14.60 0.68 -4.70
N PHE A 90 14.27 -0.58 -4.40
CA PHE A 90 15.01 -1.72 -4.91
C PHE A 90 14.88 -1.82 -6.42
N TRP A 91 13.66 -1.73 -6.94
CA TRP A 91 13.42 -1.82 -8.38
C TRP A 91 13.88 -0.57 -9.14
N VAL A 92 13.80 0.62 -8.53
CA VAL A 92 14.37 1.84 -9.11
C VAL A 92 15.87 1.70 -9.26
N GLU A 93 16.54 1.19 -8.23
CA GLU A 93 17.99 0.96 -8.28
C GLU A 93 18.35 -0.09 -9.33
N ALA A 94 17.65 -1.23 -9.35
CA ALA A 94 17.85 -2.27 -10.34
C ALA A 94 17.66 -1.73 -11.77
N TYR A 95 16.63 -0.92 -12.00
CA TYR A 95 16.41 -0.24 -13.27
C TYR A 95 17.56 0.70 -13.63
N ARG A 96 17.98 1.55 -12.68
CA ARG A 96 19.03 2.55 -12.88
C ARG A 96 20.33 1.93 -13.39
N ILE A 97 20.72 0.77 -12.88
CA ILE A 97 22.03 0.19 -13.13
C ILE A 97 22.04 -0.93 -14.18
N SER A 98 20.87 -1.36 -14.67
CA SER A 98 20.77 -2.43 -15.68
C SER A 98 20.09 -2.00 -16.98
N VAL A 99 19.10 -1.11 -16.94
CA VAL A 99 18.29 -0.76 -18.11
C VAL A 99 18.90 0.45 -18.82
N PRO A 100 19.18 0.41 -20.14
CA PRO A 100 19.75 1.53 -20.87
C PRO A 100 18.74 2.66 -21.15
N ASP A 101 17.44 2.36 -21.22
CA ASP A 101 16.38 3.29 -21.60
C ASP A 101 15.99 4.27 -20.49
N LYS A 102 15.64 5.52 -20.86
CA LYS A 102 15.11 6.51 -19.93
C LYS A 102 13.98 5.94 -19.07
N ALA A 103 13.99 6.29 -17.78
CA ALA A 103 12.95 5.83 -16.87
C ALA A 103 11.57 6.31 -17.32
N PRO A 104 10.51 5.50 -17.13
CA PRO A 104 9.16 5.91 -17.46
C PRO A 104 8.76 7.20 -16.74
N PRO A 105 7.97 8.09 -17.35
CA PRO A 105 7.67 9.41 -16.76
C PRO A 105 6.73 9.36 -15.54
N THR A 106 6.08 8.22 -15.31
CA THR A 106 4.98 8.07 -14.33
C THR A 106 5.15 6.78 -13.55
N ILE A 107 4.66 6.74 -12.30
CA ILE A 107 4.76 5.57 -11.42
C ILE A 107 4.00 4.36 -11.97
N GLU A 108 2.90 4.59 -12.68
CA GLU A 108 2.06 3.56 -13.31
C GLU A 108 2.82 2.85 -14.43
N ARG A 109 3.51 3.62 -15.27
CA ARG A 109 4.42 3.06 -16.28
C ARG A 109 5.66 2.43 -15.66
N PHE A 110 6.14 2.93 -14.52
CA PHE A 110 7.24 2.28 -13.81
C PHE A 110 6.82 0.91 -13.26
N PHE A 111 5.64 0.79 -12.66
CA PHE A 111 5.01 -0.49 -12.31
C PHE A 111 4.29 -1.11 -13.52
N SER A 112 5.06 -1.39 -14.56
CA SER A 112 4.60 -2.10 -15.74
C SER A 112 5.77 -2.79 -16.45
N ASP A 113 5.50 -3.41 -17.59
CA ASP A 113 6.55 -3.94 -18.46
C ASP A 113 7.53 -2.85 -18.98
N GLU A 114 7.10 -1.59 -19.08
CA GLU A 114 7.98 -0.47 -19.49
C GLU A 114 9.04 -0.11 -18.43
N GLY A 115 8.75 -0.40 -17.16
CA GLY A 115 9.63 -0.12 -16.01
C GLY A 115 10.24 -1.40 -15.46
N ILE A 116 9.62 -1.99 -14.44
CA ILE A 116 10.11 -3.21 -13.78
C ILE A 116 10.30 -4.35 -14.79
N GLY A 117 9.40 -4.54 -15.76
CA GLY A 117 9.57 -5.61 -16.75
C GLY A 117 10.85 -5.47 -17.57
N LYS A 118 11.33 -4.26 -17.86
CA LYS A 118 12.64 -4.07 -18.52
C LYS A 118 13.82 -4.53 -17.66
N VAL A 119 13.73 -4.42 -16.33
CA VAL A 119 14.75 -4.97 -15.42
C VAL A 119 14.91 -6.47 -15.64
N PHE A 120 13.80 -7.19 -15.81
CA PHE A 120 13.83 -8.63 -16.08
C PHE A 120 14.55 -8.99 -17.38
N HIS A 121 14.63 -8.08 -18.36
CA HIS A 121 15.33 -8.35 -19.62
C HIS A 121 16.80 -7.92 -19.62
N ASN A 122 17.22 -7.09 -18.65
CA ASN A 122 18.53 -6.46 -18.69
C ASN A 122 19.42 -6.78 -17.49
N LEU A 123 18.84 -7.15 -16.35
CA LEU A 123 19.59 -7.39 -15.12
C LEU A 123 20.40 -8.67 -15.22
N TRP A 124 21.73 -8.53 -15.16
CA TRP A 124 22.68 -9.63 -15.14
C TRP A 124 22.91 -10.13 -13.71
N LEU A 125 22.50 -11.35 -13.41
CA LEU A 125 22.48 -11.84 -12.03
C LEU A 125 23.86 -12.12 -11.42
N ASP A 126 24.89 -12.33 -12.26
CA ASP A 126 26.27 -12.50 -11.76
C ASP A 126 26.99 -11.16 -11.51
N SER A 127 26.36 -10.04 -11.85
CA SER A 127 26.89 -8.72 -11.46
C SER A 127 26.64 -8.43 -9.99
N GLN A 128 27.34 -7.41 -9.47
CA GLN A 128 27.24 -7.00 -8.07
C GLN A 128 26.57 -5.62 -7.97
N PRO A 129 25.42 -5.52 -7.29
CA PRO A 129 24.87 -4.21 -6.95
C PRO A 129 25.79 -3.48 -5.96
N ASN A 130 25.73 -2.15 -5.97
CA ASN A 130 26.48 -1.31 -5.04
C ASN A 130 25.84 -1.31 -3.65
N VAL A 131 25.99 -2.41 -2.91
CA VAL A 131 25.40 -2.64 -1.58
C VAL A 131 26.44 -3.12 -0.58
N THR A 132 26.17 -2.90 0.72
CA THR A 132 27.08 -3.28 1.81
C THR A 132 26.45 -4.33 2.73
N PRO A 133 27.16 -5.43 3.04
CA PRO A 133 28.36 -5.93 2.36
C PRO A 133 28.12 -6.28 0.88
N PRO A 134 29.18 -6.23 0.03
CA PRO A 134 29.12 -6.64 -1.38
C PRO A 134 28.62 -8.07 -1.52
N ARG A 135 27.74 -8.30 -2.51
CA ARG A 135 27.16 -9.61 -2.85
C ARG A 135 26.66 -9.61 -4.28
N ASP A 136 26.34 -10.78 -4.83
CA ASP A 136 25.73 -10.88 -6.17
C ASP A 136 24.21 -10.63 -6.13
N TRP A 137 23.61 -10.40 -7.31
CA TRP A 137 22.17 -10.18 -7.43
C TRP A 137 21.35 -11.42 -7.04
N TRP A 138 21.86 -12.63 -7.27
CA TRP A 138 21.25 -13.89 -6.82
C TRP A 138 20.94 -13.86 -5.31
N THR A 139 21.94 -13.49 -4.51
CA THR A 139 21.82 -13.40 -3.06
C THR A 139 20.98 -12.19 -2.67
N TRP A 140 21.20 -11.04 -3.31
CA TRP A 140 20.56 -9.79 -2.92
C TRP A 140 19.04 -9.79 -3.14
N ILE A 141 18.56 -10.30 -4.28
CA ILE A 141 17.12 -10.40 -4.57
C ILE A 141 16.45 -11.30 -3.53
N GLY A 142 17.04 -12.45 -3.21
CA GLY A 142 16.49 -13.40 -2.24
C GLY A 142 16.32 -12.77 -0.85
N GLN A 143 17.37 -12.13 -0.34
CA GLN A 143 17.35 -11.47 0.98
C GLN A 143 16.39 -10.27 1.00
N HIS A 144 16.35 -9.47 -0.08
CA HIS A 144 15.44 -8.34 -0.15
C HIS A 144 13.97 -8.80 -0.15
N ARG A 145 13.68 -9.89 -0.88
CA ARG A 145 12.36 -10.52 -0.90
C ARG A 145 11.96 -10.98 0.50
N GLU A 146 12.84 -11.68 1.22
CA GLU A 146 12.58 -12.15 2.58
C GLU A 146 12.27 -11.00 3.54
N GLU A 147 13.10 -9.95 3.52
CA GLU A 147 12.89 -8.75 4.33
C GLU A 147 11.53 -8.10 4.02
N LEU A 148 11.16 -8.03 2.74
CA LEU A 148 9.91 -7.42 2.32
C LEU A 148 8.70 -8.26 2.73
N THR A 149 8.75 -9.58 2.56
CA THR A 149 7.71 -10.50 3.04
C THR A 149 7.53 -10.41 4.56
N GLU A 150 8.63 -10.41 5.32
CA GLU A 150 8.59 -10.26 6.78
C GLU A 150 7.94 -8.93 7.19
N LYS A 151 8.29 -7.82 6.53
CA LYS A 151 7.67 -6.51 6.78
C LYS A 151 6.19 -6.50 6.43
N GLY A 152 5.81 -7.12 5.32
CA GLY A 152 4.42 -7.24 4.91
C GLY A 152 3.59 -8.05 5.91
N HIS A 153 4.07 -9.22 6.33
CA HIS A 153 3.42 -10.04 7.35
C HIS A 153 3.30 -9.31 8.69
N LYS A 154 4.37 -8.65 9.16
CA LYS A 154 4.32 -7.81 10.36
C LYS A 154 3.30 -6.67 10.25
N PHE A 155 3.15 -6.07 9.07
CA PHE A 155 2.12 -5.05 8.83
C PHE A 155 0.72 -5.66 9.00
N LEU A 156 0.46 -6.80 8.35
CA LEU A 156 -0.84 -7.46 8.38
C LEU A 156 -1.23 -7.88 9.80
N GLU A 157 -0.30 -8.46 10.56
CA GLU A 157 -0.51 -8.86 11.95
C GLU A 157 -0.82 -7.66 12.87
N ARG A 158 -0.04 -6.58 12.77
CA ARG A 158 -0.17 -5.43 13.67
C ARG A 158 -1.42 -4.61 13.42
N HIS A 159 -1.87 -4.55 12.17
CA HIS A 159 -2.86 -3.59 11.72
C HIS A 159 -4.19 -4.23 11.28
N VAL A 160 -4.42 -5.53 11.51
CA VAL A 160 -5.62 -6.27 11.06
C VAL A 160 -6.95 -5.59 11.41
N ILE A 161 -7.06 -4.97 12.59
CA ILE A 161 -8.32 -4.35 13.05
C ILE A 161 -8.57 -2.98 12.42
N TYR A 162 -7.51 -2.22 12.14
CA TYR A 162 -7.59 -0.78 11.84
C TYR A 162 -7.08 -0.39 10.45
N ALA A 163 -6.42 -1.32 9.74
CA ALA A 163 -5.97 -1.09 8.38
C ALA A 163 -7.15 -0.86 7.45
N ASP A 164 -6.97 0.05 6.49
CA ASP A 164 -7.92 0.20 5.40
C ASP A 164 -8.01 -1.13 4.61
N PRO A 165 -9.21 -1.64 4.31
CA PRO A 165 -9.36 -2.92 3.62
C PRO A 165 -8.65 -2.99 2.27
N ILE A 166 -8.56 -1.87 1.53
CA ILE A 166 -7.87 -1.82 0.24
C ILE A 166 -6.36 -1.95 0.47
N LEU A 167 -5.82 -1.20 1.43
CA LEU A 167 -4.39 -1.29 1.79
C LEU A 167 -4.02 -2.69 2.29
N TYR A 168 -4.83 -3.23 3.20
CA TYR A 168 -4.61 -4.57 3.77
C TYR A 168 -4.62 -5.63 2.67
N LYS A 169 -5.65 -5.62 1.80
CA LYS A 169 -5.77 -6.55 0.69
C LYS A 169 -4.59 -6.43 -0.27
N ALA A 170 -4.17 -5.21 -0.62
CA ALA A 170 -3.06 -4.98 -1.54
C ALA A 170 -1.73 -5.54 -1.00
N ILE A 171 -1.41 -5.27 0.27
CA ILE A 171 -0.18 -5.80 0.90
C ILE A 171 -0.25 -7.33 1.00
N HIS A 172 -1.40 -7.87 1.42
CA HIS A 172 -1.59 -9.31 1.51
C HIS A 172 -1.44 -10.00 0.15
N ALA A 173 -2.15 -9.51 -0.87
CA ALA A 173 -2.11 -10.06 -2.22
C ALA A 173 -0.71 -9.98 -2.84
N PHE A 174 0.04 -8.91 -2.55
CA PHE A 174 1.44 -8.82 -2.98
C PHE A 174 2.33 -9.85 -2.26
N CYS A 175 2.24 -9.98 -0.93
CA CYS A 175 3.07 -10.90 -0.16
C CYS A 175 2.83 -12.38 -0.52
N GLU A 176 1.57 -12.75 -0.75
CA GLU A 176 1.15 -14.11 -1.14
C GLU A 176 1.14 -14.31 -2.67
N GLY A 177 1.45 -13.27 -3.43
CA GLY A 177 1.39 -13.28 -4.88
C GLY A 177 2.40 -14.24 -5.52
N THR A 178 2.09 -14.71 -6.72
CA THR A 178 2.98 -15.61 -7.48
C THR A 178 4.36 -15.01 -7.66
N PHE A 179 4.45 -13.71 -7.92
CA PHE A 179 5.73 -13.04 -8.06
C PHE A 179 6.62 -13.18 -6.82
N MET A 180 6.12 -12.85 -5.64
CA MET A 180 6.89 -12.93 -4.39
C MET A 180 7.22 -14.35 -3.94
N THR A 181 6.38 -15.32 -4.30
CA THR A 181 6.57 -16.74 -3.93
C THR A 181 7.51 -17.48 -4.89
N THR A 182 7.57 -17.09 -6.16
CA THR A 182 8.38 -17.76 -7.19
C THR A 182 9.75 -17.11 -7.42
N LEU A 183 9.96 -15.86 -7.01
CA LEU A 183 11.25 -15.18 -7.13
C LEU A 183 12.43 -15.99 -6.56
N PRO A 184 12.31 -16.71 -5.42
CA PRO A 184 13.36 -17.57 -4.91
C PRO A 184 13.75 -18.75 -5.83
N LEU A 185 12.87 -19.16 -6.75
CA LEU A 185 13.15 -20.28 -7.68
C LEU A 185 14.34 -20.02 -8.60
N MET A 186 14.74 -18.76 -8.76
CA MET A 186 15.96 -18.41 -9.50
C MET A 186 17.19 -19.15 -8.96
N ASN A 187 17.31 -19.32 -7.63
CA ASN A 187 18.44 -20.02 -7.03
C ASN A 187 18.38 -21.53 -7.32
N SER A 188 17.18 -22.12 -7.32
CA SER A 188 16.97 -23.51 -7.72
C SER A 188 17.30 -23.73 -9.20
N ILE A 189 16.94 -22.78 -10.06
CA ILE A 189 17.30 -22.78 -11.48
C ILE A 189 18.81 -22.72 -11.66
N ARG A 190 19.51 -21.84 -10.94
CA ARG A 190 20.99 -21.75 -10.96
C ARG A 190 21.65 -23.07 -10.56
N GLN A 191 21.15 -23.71 -9.49
CA GLN A 191 21.66 -25.01 -9.03
C GLN A 191 21.41 -26.12 -10.06
N SER A 192 20.21 -26.15 -10.64
CA SER A 192 19.87 -27.10 -11.70
C SER A 192 20.75 -26.90 -12.94
N ASP A 193 20.95 -25.66 -13.37
CA ASP A 193 21.77 -25.36 -14.54
C ASP A 193 23.24 -25.81 -14.31
N ALA A 194 23.77 -25.62 -13.10
CA ALA A 194 25.09 -26.13 -12.71
C ALA A 194 25.16 -27.66 -12.70
N GLN A 195 24.11 -28.34 -12.22
CA GLN A 195 24.06 -29.81 -12.14
C GLN A 195 23.97 -30.47 -13.53
N PHE A 196 23.20 -29.89 -14.44
CA PHE A 196 22.94 -30.46 -15.78
C PHE A 196 23.82 -29.85 -16.88
N GLY A 197 24.75 -28.96 -16.55
CA GLY A 197 25.61 -28.28 -17.53
C GLY A 197 24.83 -27.39 -18.51
N SER A 198 23.68 -26.87 -18.07
CA SER A 198 22.86 -25.97 -18.87
C SER A 198 23.51 -24.61 -18.96
N LYS A 199 23.70 -24.12 -20.20
CA LYS A 199 24.29 -22.81 -20.46
C LYS A 199 23.20 -21.76 -20.61
N ARG A 200 22.39 -21.55 -19.57
CA ARG A 200 21.37 -20.51 -19.57
C ARG A 200 22.03 -19.15 -19.38
N LEU A 201 21.56 -18.14 -20.12
CA LEU A 201 21.98 -16.77 -19.86
C LEU A 201 21.34 -16.28 -18.54
N HIS A 202 22.15 -15.92 -17.55
CA HIS A 202 21.76 -15.45 -16.21
C HIS A 202 21.13 -14.04 -16.19
N ILE A 203 20.27 -13.75 -17.16
CA ILE A 203 19.35 -12.61 -17.10
C ILE A 203 18.20 -12.95 -16.16
N LEU A 204 17.77 -12.01 -15.33
CA LEU A 204 16.70 -12.23 -14.35
C LEU A 204 15.44 -12.90 -14.95
N GLY A 205 14.96 -12.45 -16.11
CA GLY A 205 13.77 -12.99 -16.78
C GLY A 205 13.91 -14.41 -17.32
N ASN A 206 15.13 -14.93 -17.45
CA ASN A 206 15.37 -16.34 -17.79
C ASN A 206 15.41 -17.25 -16.55
N CYS A 207 15.56 -16.65 -15.37
CA CYS A 207 15.76 -17.33 -14.10
C CYS A 207 14.59 -17.13 -13.13
N ALA A 208 13.71 -16.15 -13.36
CA ALA A 208 12.53 -15.91 -12.56
C ALA A 208 11.36 -15.49 -13.45
N PRO A 209 10.12 -15.90 -13.13
CA PRO A 209 8.95 -15.40 -13.82
C PRO A 209 8.79 -13.90 -13.61
N ARG A 210 8.31 -13.22 -14.63
CA ARG A 210 8.03 -11.78 -14.59
C ARG A 210 6.80 -11.50 -13.70
N PRO A 211 6.76 -10.33 -13.02
CA PRO A 211 5.55 -9.91 -12.32
C PRO A 211 4.39 -9.80 -13.30
N GLN A 212 3.20 -10.17 -12.85
CA GLN A 212 1.96 -10.03 -13.59
C GLN A 212 1.34 -8.65 -13.34
N THR A 213 0.34 -8.28 -14.16
CA THR A 213 -0.39 -7.02 -14.00
C THR A 213 -0.94 -6.84 -12.59
N GLU A 214 -1.46 -7.90 -11.98
CA GLU A 214 -1.99 -7.88 -10.61
C GLU A 214 -0.93 -7.50 -9.56
N ASP A 215 0.32 -7.95 -9.73
CA ASP A 215 1.43 -7.61 -8.83
C ASP A 215 1.73 -6.11 -8.86
N TYR A 216 1.69 -5.51 -10.06
CA TYR A 216 1.85 -4.08 -10.25
C TYR A 216 0.69 -3.28 -9.66
N GLU A 217 -0.54 -3.72 -9.91
CA GLU A 217 -1.76 -3.08 -9.40
C GLU A 217 -1.80 -3.05 -7.87
N ASN A 218 -1.39 -4.15 -7.22
CA ASN A 218 -1.30 -4.20 -5.75
C ASN A 218 -0.38 -3.11 -5.21
N MET A 219 0.81 -2.93 -5.79
CA MET A 219 1.75 -1.90 -5.34
C MET A 219 1.30 -0.48 -5.68
N LEU A 220 0.60 -0.29 -6.80
CA LEU A 220 -0.06 0.97 -7.11
C LEU A 220 -1.18 1.32 -6.13
N GLN A 221 -1.97 0.34 -5.67
CA GLN A 221 -2.98 0.56 -4.64
C GLN A 221 -2.35 1.05 -3.33
N VAL A 222 -1.23 0.45 -2.91
CA VAL A 222 -0.46 0.93 -1.75
C VAL A 222 0.01 2.38 -1.97
N TYR A 223 0.58 2.68 -3.14
CA TYR A 223 1.03 4.03 -3.49
C TYR A 223 -0.09 5.09 -3.43
N TYR A 224 -1.23 4.80 -4.06
CA TYR A 224 -2.36 5.73 -4.06
C TYR A 224 -2.95 5.91 -2.67
N TRP A 225 -3.03 4.84 -1.88
CA TRP A 225 -3.48 4.93 -0.50
C TRP A 225 -2.57 5.86 0.31
N LEU A 226 -1.24 5.73 0.17
CA LEU A 226 -0.28 6.62 0.83
C LEU A 226 -0.49 8.08 0.39
N ARG A 227 -0.63 8.34 -0.91
CA ARG A 227 -0.86 9.71 -1.40
C ARG A 227 -2.16 10.32 -0.88
N ASN A 228 -3.24 9.56 -0.88
CA ASN A 228 -4.55 10.04 -0.46
C ASN A 228 -4.63 10.32 1.05
N ASN A 229 -3.87 9.57 1.86
CA ASN A 229 -3.86 9.75 3.32
C ASN A 229 -2.83 10.78 3.80
N PHE A 230 -1.83 11.13 2.99
CA PHE A 230 -0.78 12.07 3.35
C PHE A 230 -1.33 13.43 3.80
N ASP A 231 -2.18 14.07 3.00
CA ASP A 231 -2.67 15.43 3.30
C ASP A 231 -3.57 15.49 4.54
N VAL A 232 -4.21 14.36 4.87
CA VAL A 232 -5.02 14.20 6.09
C VAL A 232 -4.11 14.07 7.31
N LEU A 233 -3.09 13.20 7.24
CA LEU A 233 -2.23 12.87 8.36
C LEU A 233 -1.16 13.95 8.64
N LYS A 234 -0.72 14.68 7.61
CA LYS A 234 0.30 15.75 7.74
C LYS A 234 -0.14 16.87 8.68
N ARG A 235 -1.45 17.08 8.80
CA ARG A 235 -2.05 18.06 9.73
C ARG A 235 -1.82 17.68 11.20
N HIS A 236 -1.55 16.40 11.47
CA HIS A 236 -1.36 15.86 12.81
C HIS A 236 0.12 15.60 13.13
N GLU A 237 0.95 15.32 12.14
CA GLU A 237 2.40 15.13 12.30
C GLU A 237 3.17 15.75 11.14
N SER A 238 4.01 16.75 11.42
CA SER A 238 4.76 17.49 10.39
C SER A 238 5.94 16.71 9.81
N ARG A 239 6.39 15.64 10.48
CA ARG A 239 7.54 14.81 10.10
C ARG A 239 7.21 13.71 9.10
N ILE A 240 5.95 13.55 8.71
CA ILE A 240 5.60 12.57 7.68
C ILE A 240 6.01 13.09 6.30
N PHE A 241 6.55 12.20 5.48
CA PHE A 241 6.99 12.52 4.12
C PHE A 241 5.97 12.06 3.09
N LYS A 242 5.83 12.84 2.02
CA LYS A 242 5.00 12.45 0.87
C LYS A 242 5.79 11.46 0.04
N VAL A 243 5.17 10.34 -0.31
CA VAL A 243 5.73 9.44 -1.31
C VAL A 243 5.49 10.05 -2.68
N SER A 244 6.57 10.40 -3.38
CA SER A 244 6.58 10.88 -4.75
C SER A 244 7.38 9.94 -5.64
N TYR A 245 6.96 9.83 -6.89
CA TYR A 245 7.76 9.23 -7.94
C TYR A 245 8.58 10.33 -8.59
N GLU A 246 9.87 10.07 -8.76
CA GLU A 246 10.78 10.94 -9.49
C GLU A 246 11.43 10.07 -10.56
N ALA A 247 11.18 10.41 -11.83
CA ALA A 247 11.77 9.70 -12.95
C ALA A 247 13.29 9.88 -12.91
N ILE A 248 14.03 8.81 -13.20
CA ILE A 248 15.49 8.88 -13.31
C ILE A 248 15.83 9.69 -14.57
N THR A 249 16.44 10.85 -14.41
CA THR A 249 16.77 11.78 -15.50
C THR A 249 18.22 11.71 -15.97
N ASP A 250 19.07 10.92 -15.32
CA ASP A 250 20.49 10.84 -15.66
C ASP A 250 20.73 10.04 -16.95
N GLU A 251 20.99 10.76 -18.05
CA GLU A 251 21.29 10.18 -19.36
C GLU A 251 22.67 9.54 -19.43
N ASN A 252 23.60 9.91 -18.53
CA ASN A 252 25.00 9.45 -18.54
C ASN A 252 25.29 8.41 -17.46
N ARG A 253 24.25 7.73 -16.97
CA ARG A 253 24.37 6.71 -15.93
C ARG A 253 25.23 5.52 -16.37
N VAL A 254 26.04 5.02 -15.43
CA VAL A 254 26.89 3.84 -15.66
C VAL A 254 26.05 2.57 -15.45
N LEU A 255 25.93 1.76 -16.50
CA LEU A 255 25.19 0.49 -16.48
C LEU A 255 26.10 -0.65 -16.00
N THR A 256 26.33 -0.74 -14.69
CA THR A 256 27.27 -1.73 -14.11
C THR A 256 26.72 -3.15 -14.06
N CYS A 257 25.40 -3.33 -14.15
CA CYS A 257 24.73 -4.62 -13.96
C CYS A 257 23.94 -5.09 -15.18
N ARG A 258 24.27 -4.55 -16.35
CA ARG A 258 23.77 -5.03 -17.64
C ARG A 258 24.58 -6.25 -18.09
N VAL A 259 23.94 -7.15 -18.83
CA VAL A 259 24.64 -8.27 -19.47
C VAL A 259 25.76 -7.76 -20.38
N PRO A 260 27.00 -8.25 -20.22
CA PRO A 260 28.09 -7.85 -21.11
C PRO A 260 27.84 -8.34 -22.55
N ASP A 261 28.10 -7.49 -23.54
CA ASP A 261 27.88 -7.82 -24.96
C ASP A 261 28.67 -9.06 -25.41
N ALA A 262 29.86 -9.27 -24.83
CA ALA A 262 30.69 -10.45 -25.09
C ALA A 262 29.99 -11.77 -24.68
N VAL A 263 29.31 -11.78 -23.54
CA VAL A 263 28.58 -12.95 -23.03
C VAL A 263 27.37 -13.25 -23.91
N VAL A 264 26.68 -12.20 -24.38
CA VAL A 264 25.56 -12.34 -25.31
C VAL A 264 26.02 -12.95 -26.64
N LEU A 265 27.14 -12.46 -27.18
CA LEU A 265 27.71 -12.94 -28.43
C LEU A 265 28.13 -14.43 -28.33
N GLU A 266 28.83 -14.79 -27.25
CA GLU A 266 29.23 -16.17 -26.99
C GLU A 266 28.01 -17.11 -26.92
N TYR A 267 26.98 -16.71 -26.17
CA TYR A 267 25.74 -17.48 -26.06
C TYR A 267 25.10 -17.75 -27.44
N PHE A 268 24.97 -16.72 -28.29
CA PHE A 268 24.38 -16.90 -29.62
C PHE A 268 25.20 -17.81 -30.53
N GLN A 269 26.53 -17.70 -30.50
CA GLN A 269 27.42 -18.57 -31.27
C GLN A 269 27.27 -20.04 -30.85
N GLU A 270 27.12 -20.32 -29.56
CA GLU A 270 26.90 -21.69 -29.08
C GLU A 270 25.52 -22.24 -29.44
N GLN A 271 24.48 -21.41 -29.39
CA GLN A 271 23.14 -21.83 -29.82
C GLN A 271 23.09 -22.14 -31.32
N GLN A 272 23.85 -21.41 -32.14
CA GLN A 272 23.98 -21.72 -33.57
C GLN A 272 24.69 -23.06 -33.80
N LYS A 273 25.80 -23.33 -33.08
CA LYS A 273 26.53 -24.60 -33.17
C LYS A 273 25.69 -25.82 -32.77
N ARG A 274 24.73 -25.68 -31.86
CA ARG A 274 23.82 -26.77 -31.48
C ARG A 274 22.72 -27.06 -32.51
N LYS A 275 22.46 -26.11 -33.42
CA LYS A 275 21.43 -26.23 -34.46
C LYS A 275 21.98 -26.72 -35.81
N SER A 276 23.29 -26.56 -36.04
CA SER A 276 24.04 -27.10 -37.18
C SER A 276 24.47 -28.54 -36.93
#